data_AF-A0A0R2NQ26-F1
#
_entry.id   AF-A0A0R2NQ26-F1
#
_cell.length_a   1.000
_cell.length_b   1.000
_cell.length_c   1.000
_cell.angle_alpha   90.00
_cell.angle_beta   90.00
_cell.angle_gamma   90.00
#
_symmetry.space_group_name_H-M   'P 1'
#
loop_
_entity.id
_entity.type
_entity.pdbx_description
1 polymer ?
#
loop_
_entity_poly.entity_id
_entity_poly.type
_entity_poly.pdbx_seq_one_letter_code
_entity_poly.pdbx_strand_id
1 'polypeptide(L)'
;MDPLVRFRDAHSKGLIPDDIYDLTIKRFPIVVAGINRIEKASGIQYPVAYVEPSLVLSSSNSNSYEYGILFARTIPVMFEEKFQVVIQITAPLIAYGLKGTIHAILAHEFLHFLELVRKISKMELISDEISGNLFENVYSDETRLFEPKAVFKDRLLLEHITKKFPAGFRDYKLEDKTIKFWADRNLPKSNISLDANNVKLSVESLSKIKFDSKFISKIEHLEEKSSKINKKKL
;
A
#
# COMPACT_ATOMS: atom_id res chain seq x y z
N MET A 1 16.95 -3.56 4.41
CA MET A 1 16.61 -2.37 5.22
C MET A 1 15.76 -2.83 6.38
N ASP A 2 16.01 -2.38 7.60
CA ASP A 2 15.15 -2.70 8.75
C ASP A 2 13.84 -1.89 8.65
N PRO A 3 12.66 -2.53 8.51
CA PRO A 3 11.38 -1.84 8.35
C PRO A 3 11.01 -0.91 9.50
N LEU A 4 11.61 -1.10 10.68
CA LEU A 4 11.25 -0.38 11.91
C LEU A 4 12.13 0.85 12.17
N VAL A 5 13.12 1.16 11.33
CA VAL A 5 14.09 2.24 11.58
C VAL A 5 13.41 3.58 11.87
N ARG A 6 12.44 4.00 11.04
CA ARG A 6 11.72 5.27 11.25
C ARG A 6 10.87 5.26 12.52
N PHE A 7 10.31 4.11 12.87
CA PHE A 7 9.50 3.96 14.08
C PHE A 7 10.35 3.99 15.37
N ARG A 8 11.50 3.31 15.36
CA ARG A 8 12.46 3.33 16.48
C ARG A 8 13.07 4.71 16.68
N ASP A 9 13.36 5.43 15.60
CA ASP A 9 13.83 6.82 15.66
C ASP A 9 12.76 7.77 16.22
N ALA A 10 11.48 7.57 15.88
CA ALA A 10 10.40 8.35 16.46
C ALA A 10 10.23 8.10 17.98
N HIS A 11 10.40 6.84 18.41
CA HIS A 11 10.41 6.47 19.84
C HIS A 11 11.61 7.09 20.58
N SER A 12 12.82 7.00 20.03
CA SER A 12 14.02 7.59 20.65
C SER A 12 13.95 9.11 20.78
N LYS A 13 13.19 9.78 19.90
CA LYS A 13 12.88 11.23 19.95
C LYS A 13 11.72 11.59 20.89
N GLY A 14 11.12 10.61 21.58
CA GLY A 14 10.00 10.82 22.49
C GLY A 14 8.65 11.11 21.80
N LEU A 15 8.55 10.91 20.48
CA LEU A 15 7.30 11.15 19.73
C LEU A 15 6.31 9.99 19.90
N ILE A 16 6.82 8.79 20.18
CA ILE A 16 6.03 7.59 20.43
C ILE A 16 6.24 7.18 21.90
N PRO A 17 5.19 7.07 22.72
CA PRO A 17 5.30 6.57 24.09
C PRO A 17 5.64 5.07 24.15
N ASP A 18 6.22 4.63 25.27
CA ASP A 18 6.64 3.23 25.48
C ASP A 18 5.51 2.22 25.30
N ASP A 19 4.31 2.51 25.80
CA ASP A 19 3.16 1.59 25.69
C ASP A 19 2.76 1.34 24.23
N ILE A 20 2.86 2.35 23.38
CA ILE A 20 2.59 2.27 21.94
C ILE A 20 3.73 1.60 21.20
N TYR A 21 4.97 1.92 21.56
CA TYR A 21 6.16 1.28 21.00
C TYR A 21 6.13 -0.22 21.26
N ASP A 22 5.99 -0.65 22.51
CA ASP A 22 5.97 -2.05 22.92
C ASP A 22 4.83 -2.82 22.27
N LEU A 23 3.63 -2.23 22.23
CA LEU A 23 2.48 -2.82 21.56
C LEU A 23 2.76 -3.04 20.05
N THR A 24 3.34 -2.04 19.39
CA THR A 24 3.61 -2.07 17.96
C THR A 24 4.71 -3.10 17.64
N ILE A 25 5.80 -3.12 18.40
CA ILE A 25 6.89 -4.11 18.25
C ILE A 25 6.38 -5.53 18.51
N LYS A 26 5.59 -5.73 19.57
CA LYS A 26 4.97 -7.04 19.88
C LYS A 26 4.08 -7.55 18.76
N ARG A 27 3.40 -6.66 18.04
CA ARG A 27 2.47 -7.00 16.95
C ARG A 27 3.12 -7.02 15.57
N PHE A 28 4.30 -6.43 15.40
CA PHE A 28 5.03 -6.41 14.13
C PHE A 28 5.23 -7.80 13.47
N PRO A 29 5.43 -8.91 14.21
CA PRO A 29 5.46 -10.25 13.61
C PRO A 29 4.21 -10.62 12.79
N ILE A 30 3.05 -9.99 13.06
CA ILE A 30 1.83 -10.18 12.24
C ILE A 30 2.03 -9.65 10.82
N VAL A 31 2.73 -8.51 10.67
CA VAL A 31 3.08 -7.91 9.37
C VAL A 31 4.04 -8.83 8.63
N VAL A 32 5.11 -9.28 9.27
CA VAL A 32 6.09 -10.22 8.70
C VAL A 32 5.39 -11.49 8.21
N ALA A 33 4.50 -12.07 9.03
CA ALA A 33 3.72 -13.23 8.63
C ALA A 33 2.77 -12.94 7.46
N GLY A 34 2.24 -11.73 7.36
CA GLY A 34 1.40 -11.28 6.24
C GLY A 34 2.19 -11.20 4.94
N ILE A 35 3.36 -10.57 4.98
CA ILE A 35 4.31 -10.46 3.86
C ILE A 35 4.70 -11.86 3.37
N ASN A 36 5.21 -12.72 4.25
CA ASN A 36 5.63 -14.09 3.89
C ASN A 36 4.48 -14.90 3.27
N ARG A 37 3.25 -14.68 3.76
CA ARG A 37 2.06 -15.33 3.23
C ARG A 37 1.72 -14.84 1.82
N ILE A 38 1.83 -13.53 1.57
CA ILE A 38 1.61 -12.91 0.26
C ILE A 38 2.64 -13.42 -0.75
N GLU A 39 3.92 -13.42 -0.38
CA GLU A 39 5.01 -13.93 -1.23
C GLU A 39 4.80 -15.41 -1.59
N LYS A 40 4.43 -16.24 -0.61
CA LYS A 40 4.11 -17.64 -0.84
C LYS A 40 2.88 -17.82 -1.74
N ALA A 41 1.87 -16.98 -1.58
CA ALA A 41 0.62 -17.07 -2.32
C ALA A 41 0.74 -16.58 -3.77
N SER A 42 1.60 -15.61 -4.03
CA SER A 42 1.84 -14.99 -5.36
C SER A 42 3.01 -15.62 -6.11
N GLY A 43 4.01 -16.13 -5.38
CA GLY A 43 5.32 -16.52 -5.93
C GLY A 43 6.16 -15.32 -6.38
N ILE A 44 5.88 -14.13 -5.86
CA ILE A 44 6.57 -12.87 -6.17
C ILE A 44 7.03 -12.25 -4.84
N GLN A 45 8.27 -11.77 -4.80
CA GLN A 45 8.81 -11.09 -3.63
C GLN A 45 8.04 -9.81 -3.33
N TYR A 46 7.76 -9.57 -2.05
CA TYR A 46 7.08 -8.37 -1.60
C TYR A 46 8.04 -7.17 -1.75
N PRO A 47 7.55 -6.00 -2.21
CA PRO A 47 8.39 -4.81 -2.28
C PRO A 47 8.87 -4.41 -0.87
N VAL A 48 9.91 -3.59 -0.80
CA VAL A 48 10.40 -3.12 0.50
C VAL A 48 9.28 -2.42 1.24
N ALA A 49 9.14 -2.71 2.53
CA ALA A 49 8.16 -2.08 3.39
C ALA A 49 8.81 -1.42 4.60
N TYR A 50 8.20 -0.35 5.11
CA TYR A 50 8.61 0.30 6.35
C TYR A 50 7.42 0.75 7.18
N VAL A 51 7.66 0.94 8.48
CA VAL A 51 6.67 1.43 9.44
C VAL A 51 6.73 2.95 9.53
N GLU A 52 5.65 3.62 9.12
CA GLU A 52 5.44 5.05 9.33
C GLU A 52 4.97 5.28 10.78
N PRO A 53 5.71 6.05 11.59
CA PRO A 53 5.32 6.33 12.97
C PRO A 53 4.07 7.17 13.10
N SER A 54 3.48 7.68 12.02
CA SER A 54 2.35 8.61 12.06
C SER A 54 1.05 7.97 11.59
N LEU A 55 -0.07 8.50 12.07
CA LEU A 55 -1.36 8.37 11.41
C LEU A 55 -1.35 9.20 10.13
N VAL A 56 -1.58 8.56 8.98
CA VAL A 56 -1.62 9.25 7.69
C VAL A 56 -3.06 9.63 7.36
N LEU A 57 -3.30 10.91 7.11
CA LEU A 57 -4.60 11.46 6.76
C LEU A 57 -4.55 12.03 5.34
N SER A 58 -5.51 11.68 4.49
CA SER A 58 -5.76 12.37 3.24
C SER A 58 -6.77 13.50 3.45
N SER A 59 -6.49 14.67 2.89
CA SER A 59 -7.44 15.78 2.79
C SER A 59 -7.80 16.02 1.33
N SER A 60 -9.08 16.06 1.00
CA SER A 60 -9.55 16.34 -0.37
C SER A 60 -9.45 17.81 -0.76
N ASN A 61 -9.30 18.73 0.22
CA ASN A 61 -8.99 20.15 0.05
C ASN A 61 -8.67 20.76 1.43
N SER A 62 -8.00 21.93 1.47
CA SER A 62 -7.71 22.64 2.74
C SER A 62 -8.97 23.08 3.51
N ASN A 63 -10.16 22.99 2.90
CA ASN A 63 -11.45 23.44 3.44
C ASN A 63 -12.51 22.33 3.58
N SER A 64 -12.18 21.06 3.31
CA SER A 64 -13.13 19.94 3.50
C SER A 64 -12.79 19.14 4.76
N TYR A 65 -13.81 18.88 5.59
CA TYR A 65 -13.70 18.07 6.82
C TYR A 65 -13.74 16.55 6.57
N GLU A 66 -13.74 16.12 5.32
CA GLU A 66 -13.70 14.70 4.95
C GLU A 66 -12.24 14.23 4.91
N TYR A 67 -11.75 13.75 6.06
CA TYR A 67 -10.43 13.13 6.17
C TYR A 67 -10.53 11.61 5.99
N GLY A 68 -9.73 11.05 5.08
CA GLY A 68 -9.55 9.61 4.94
C GLY A 68 -8.34 9.10 5.72
N ILE A 69 -8.49 8.06 6.54
CA ILE A 69 -7.34 7.41 7.18
C ILE A 69 -6.69 6.44 6.20
N LEU A 70 -5.40 6.64 5.93
CA LEU A 70 -4.61 5.74 5.09
C LEU A 70 -3.74 4.84 5.98
N PHE A 71 -4.11 3.57 6.08
CA PHE A 71 -3.42 2.60 6.92
C PHE A 71 -2.15 2.02 6.28
N ALA A 72 -2.08 2.03 4.95
CA ALA A 72 -0.89 1.71 4.20
C ALA A 72 -0.92 2.45 2.86
N ARG A 73 0.24 2.57 2.21
CA ARG A 73 0.38 3.21 0.90
C ARG A 73 1.48 2.56 0.08
N THR A 74 1.23 2.42 -1.21
CA THR A 74 2.22 2.03 -2.21
C THR A 74 2.85 3.28 -2.82
N ILE A 75 4.15 3.49 -2.56
CA ILE A 75 4.88 4.71 -2.89
C ILE A 75 6.02 4.36 -3.84
N PRO A 76 6.00 4.81 -5.12
CA PRO A 76 7.20 4.78 -5.93
C PRO A 76 8.19 5.83 -5.42
N VAL A 77 9.46 5.48 -5.46
CA VAL A 77 10.57 6.34 -5.06
C VAL A 77 11.65 6.26 -6.12
N MET A 78 12.30 7.40 -6.37
CA MET A 78 13.53 7.46 -7.14
C MET A 78 14.68 7.67 -6.16
N PHE A 79 15.62 6.75 -6.10
CA PHE A 79 16.81 6.87 -5.28
C PHE A 79 18.04 6.57 -6.13
N GLU A 80 18.97 7.53 -6.22
CA GLU A 80 20.18 7.40 -7.06
C GLU A 80 19.86 6.94 -8.49
N GLU A 81 18.87 7.58 -9.12
CA GLU A 81 18.35 7.24 -10.47
C GLU A 81 17.73 5.84 -10.62
N LYS A 82 17.60 5.07 -9.53
CA LYS A 82 16.91 3.79 -9.52
C LYS A 82 15.48 3.97 -9.06
N PHE A 83 14.55 3.46 -9.86
CA PHE A 83 13.16 3.34 -9.48
C PHE A 83 12.97 2.17 -8.52
N GLN A 84 12.23 2.41 -7.45
CA GLN A 84 11.79 1.38 -6.52
C GLN A 84 10.36 1.67 -6.08
N VAL A 85 9.61 0.62 -5.75
CA VAL A 85 8.32 0.77 -5.06
C VAL A 85 8.49 0.34 -3.61
N VAL A 86 7.93 1.13 -2.71
CA VAL A 86 7.99 0.92 -1.27
C VAL A 86 6.58 0.93 -0.70
N ILE A 87 6.26 -0.01 0.18
CA ILE A 87 4.99 -0.04 0.90
C ILE A 87 5.18 0.59 2.29
N GLN A 88 4.55 1.73 2.50
CA GLN A 88 4.45 2.38 3.80
C GLN A 88 3.31 1.73 4.60
N ILE A 89 3.57 1.32 5.84
CA ILE A 89 2.58 0.72 6.75
C ILE A 89 2.51 1.61 7.99
N THR A 90 1.34 2.12 8.36
CA THR A 90 1.25 3.00 9.54
C THR A 90 1.37 2.20 10.84
N ALA A 91 2.04 2.76 11.85
CA ALA A 91 2.08 2.20 13.18
C ALA A 91 0.67 1.93 13.78
N PRO A 92 -0.34 2.83 13.62
CA PRO A 92 -1.71 2.54 14.05
C PRO A 92 -2.30 1.24 13.48
N LEU A 93 -2.04 0.93 12.19
CA LEU A 93 -2.50 -0.33 11.59
C LEU A 93 -1.92 -1.54 12.34
N ILE A 94 -0.64 -1.49 12.69
CA ILE A 94 0.06 -2.59 13.36
C ILE A 94 -0.43 -2.71 14.80
N ALA A 95 -0.56 -1.59 15.50
CA ALA A 95 -0.99 -1.52 16.89
C ALA A 95 -2.43 -2.04 17.09
N TYR A 96 -3.36 -1.67 16.19
CA TYR A 96 -4.80 -1.87 16.43
C TYR A 96 -5.49 -2.80 15.42
N GLY A 97 -4.91 -3.03 14.26
CA GLY A 97 -5.48 -3.86 13.20
C GLY A 97 -5.55 -5.33 13.59
N LEU A 98 -6.68 -5.98 13.33
CA LEU A 98 -6.78 -7.43 13.46
C LEU A 98 -5.84 -8.12 12.46
N LYS A 99 -5.37 -9.33 12.77
CA LYS A 99 -4.48 -10.10 11.88
C LYS A 99 -5.03 -10.19 10.45
N GLY A 100 -6.32 -10.52 10.30
CA GLY A 100 -6.98 -10.59 9.00
C GLY A 100 -7.00 -9.25 8.27
N THR A 101 -7.26 -8.15 8.99
CA THR A 101 -7.25 -6.78 8.45
C THR A 101 -5.86 -6.36 7.98
N ILE A 102 -4.82 -6.58 8.80
CA ILE A 102 -3.43 -6.29 8.42
C ILE A 102 -3.05 -7.07 7.15
N HIS A 103 -3.36 -8.37 7.11
CA HIS A 103 -3.05 -9.21 5.94
C HIS A 103 -3.81 -8.77 4.68
N ALA A 104 -5.07 -8.36 4.83
CA ALA A 104 -5.88 -7.88 3.71
C ALA A 104 -5.32 -6.57 3.15
N ILE A 105 -4.98 -5.59 4.00
CA ILE A 105 -4.38 -4.32 3.57
C ILE A 105 -3.03 -4.57 2.88
N LEU A 106 -2.16 -5.39 3.47
CA LEU A 106 -0.86 -5.70 2.85
C LEU A 106 -1.01 -6.35 1.46
N ALA A 107 -2.00 -7.21 1.28
CA ALA A 107 -2.27 -7.85 0.01
C ALA A 107 -2.90 -6.88 -1.00
N HIS A 108 -3.72 -5.94 -0.54
CA HIS A 108 -4.28 -4.88 -1.37
C HIS A 108 -3.18 -3.93 -1.88
N GLU A 109 -2.30 -3.45 -1.01
CA GLU A 109 -1.13 -2.66 -1.42
C GLU A 109 -0.20 -3.43 -2.37
N PHE A 110 -0.09 -4.75 -2.18
CA PHE A 110 0.65 -5.59 -3.11
C PHE A 110 0.03 -5.60 -4.52
N LEU A 111 -1.30 -5.59 -4.64
CA LEU A 111 -1.97 -5.47 -5.93
C LEU A 111 -1.70 -4.10 -6.58
N HIS A 112 -1.69 -3.01 -5.79
CA HIS A 112 -1.29 -1.70 -6.27
C HIS A 112 0.16 -1.69 -6.78
N PHE A 113 1.08 -2.36 -6.08
CA PHE A 113 2.45 -2.51 -6.54
C PHE A 113 2.53 -3.22 -7.91
N LEU A 114 1.84 -4.36 -8.08
CA LEU A 114 1.85 -5.09 -9.35
C LEU A 114 1.26 -4.23 -10.49
N GLU A 115 0.19 -3.50 -10.22
CA GLU A 115 -0.45 -2.63 -11.20
C GLU A 115 0.44 -1.46 -11.60
N LEU A 116 1.14 -0.85 -10.64
CA LEU A 116 2.10 0.21 -10.93
C LEU A 116 3.24 -0.29 -11.83
N VAL A 117 3.80 -1.46 -11.52
CA VAL A 117 4.86 -2.07 -12.35
C VAL A 117 4.34 -2.35 -13.76
N ARG A 118 3.14 -2.93 -13.90
CA ARG A 118 2.49 -3.22 -15.19
C ARG A 118 2.35 -1.95 -16.05
N LYS A 119 1.84 -0.87 -15.46
CA LYS A 119 1.67 0.41 -16.18
C LYS A 119 3.01 1.00 -16.62
N ILE A 120 4.02 0.98 -15.75
CA ILE A 120 5.37 1.47 -16.09
C ILE A 120 5.98 0.61 -17.20
N SER A 121 5.92 -0.72 -17.10
CA SER A 121 6.54 -1.61 -18.08
C SER A 121 5.96 -1.47 -19.48
N LYS A 122 4.69 -1.08 -19.58
CA LYS A 122 3.99 -0.84 -20.85
C LYS A 122 4.04 0.62 -21.32
N MET A 123 4.69 1.50 -20.56
CA MET A 123 4.67 2.94 -20.79
C MET A 123 3.25 3.55 -20.84
N GLU A 124 2.25 2.87 -20.25
CA GLU A 124 0.85 3.35 -20.18
C GLU A 124 0.72 4.62 -19.33
N LEU A 125 1.70 4.88 -18.46
CA LEU A 125 1.77 6.11 -17.68
C LEU A 125 2.02 7.37 -18.53
N ILE A 126 2.59 7.24 -19.74
CA ILE A 126 2.89 8.37 -20.63
C ILE A 126 1.61 8.88 -21.33
N SER A 127 0.62 8.02 -21.57
CA SER A 127 -0.68 8.45 -22.13
C SER A 127 -1.57 9.14 -21.10
N ASP A 128 -1.44 8.75 -19.83
CA ASP A 128 -2.19 9.38 -18.73
C ASP A 128 -1.63 10.78 -18.38
N GLU A 129 -0.39 11.12 -18.80
CA GLU A 129 0.27 12.42 -18.52
C GLU A 129 -0.31 13.65 -19.23
N ILE A 130 -1.20 13.48 -20.23
CA ILE A 130 -1.99 14.62 -20.73
C ILE A 130 -3.02 15.08 -19.67
N SER A 131 -3.34 14.21 -18.71
CA SER A 131 -4.10 14.54 -17.50
C SER A 131 -3.24 14.24 -16.28
N GLY A 132 -2.36 15.18 -15.93
CA GLY A 132 -1.40 14.99 -14.84
C GLY A 132 -2.05 14.43 -13.57
N ASN A 133 -1.60 13.25 -13.14
CA ASN A 133 -1.47 12.76 -11.77
C ASN A 133 -1.40 11.23 -11.76
N LEU A 134 -0.19 10.67 -11.60
CA LEU A 134 0.06 9.24 -11.46
C LEU A 134 -0.62 8.62 -10.24
N PHE A 135 -1.09 9.44 -9.31
CA PHE A 135 -1.57 9.01 -7.99
C PHE A 135 -3.07 9.22 -7.77
N GLU A 136 -3.68 10.21 -8.42
CA GLU A 136 -5.15 10.35 -8.39
C GLU A 136 -5.83 9.16 -9.07
N ASN A 137 -5.22 8.64 -10.14
CA ASN A 137 -5.71 7.48 -10.89
C ASN A 137 -5.39 6.12 -10.23
N VAL A 138 -4.57 6.05 -9.17
CA VAL A 138 -4.28 4.80 -8.45
C VAL A 138 -5.29 4.57 -7.33
N TYR A 139 -5.78 5.64 -6.70
CA TYR A 139 -6.73 5.55 -5.59
C TYR A 139 -8.20 5.68 -6.01
N SER A 140 -8.50 6.37 -7.12
CA SER A 140 -9.88 6.46 -7.64
C SER A 140 -10.32 5.23 -8.44
N ASP A 141 -9.38 4.34 -8.81
CA ASP A 141 -9.59 3.31 -9.82
C ASP A 141 -9.48 1.90 -9.25
N GLU A 142 -10.36 1.56 -8.29
CA GLU A 142 -10.58 0.17 -7.85
C GLU A 142 -10.95 -0.77 -9.02
N THR A 143 -11.36 -0.21 -10.16
CA THR A 143 -11.79 -0.95 -11.36
C THR A 143 -10.67 -1.53 -12.20
N ARG A 144 -9.39 -1.17 -11.93
CA ARG A 144 -8.24 -1.56 -12.77
C ARG A 144 -7.17 -2.42 -12.09
N LEU A 145 -7.35 -2.81 -10.83
CA LEU A 145 -6.41 -3.72 -10.17
C LEU A 145 -6.43 -5.13 -10.77
N PHE A 146 -5.33 -5.86 -10.62
CA PHE A 146 -5.33 -7.30 -10.86
C PHE A 146 -6.40 -7.98 -10.00
N GLU A 147 -7.19 -8.87 -10.60
CA GLU A 147 -8.13 -9.71 -9.88
C GLU A 147 -7.37 -10.53 -8.81
N PRO A 148 -7.74 -10.44 -7.52
CA PRO A 148 -7.00 -11.11 -6.46
C PRO A 148 -6.80 -12.61 -6.71
N LYS A 149 -7.79 -13.30 -7.30
CA LYS A 149 -7.72 -14.73 -7.66
C LYS A 149 -6.71 -15.04 -8.78
N ALA A 150 -6.35 -14.05 -9.59
CA ALA A 150 -5.27 -14.18 -10.56
C ALA A 150 -3.92 -14.27 -9.83
N VAL A 151 -3.74 -13.45 -8.79
CA VAL A 151 -2.47 -13.28 -8.07
C VAL A 151 -2.28 -14.30 -6.96
N PHE A 152 -3.26 -14.49 -6.08
CA PHE A 152 -3.11 -15.28 -4.86
C PHE A 152 -3.74 -16.66 -4.98
N LYS A 153 -3.00 -17.69 -4.53
CA LYS A 153 -3.51 -19.06 -4.38
C LYS A 153 -4.14 -19.34 -3.00
N ASP A 154 -3.94 -18.45 -2.04
CA ASP A 154 -4.41 -18.61 -0.66
C ASP A 154 -5.89 -18.21 -0.52
N ARG A 155 -6.76 -19.19 -0.25
CA ARG A 155 -8.22 -18.98 -0.16
C ARG A 155 -8.64 -18.04 0.97
N LEU A 156 -8.01 -18.15 2.14
CA LEU A 156 -8.36 -17.32 3.29
C LEU A 156 -7.88 -15.88 3.09
N LEU A 157 -6.75 -15.67 2.40
CA LEU A 157 -6.27 -14.34 2.06
C LEU A 157 -7.22 -13.67 1.06
N LEU A 158 -7.66 -14.42 0.04
CA LEU A 158 -8.68 -13.96 -0.92
C LEU A 158 -9.97 -13.57 -0.21
N GLU A 159 -10.46 -14.39 0.71
CA GLU A 159 -11.66 -14.10 1.49
C GLU A 159 -11.51 -12.81 2.31
N HIS A 160 -10.36 -12.61 2.97
CA HIS A 160 -10.09 -11.39 3.71
C HIS A 160 -10.08 -10.15 2.82
N ILE A 161 -9.47 -10.22 1.62
CA ILE A 161 -9.48 -9.12 0.65
C ILE A 161 -10.90 -8.83 0.19
N THR A 162 -11.63 -9.84 -0.31
CA THR A 162 -13.00 -9.65 -0.83
C THR A 162 -13.97 -9.11 0.24
N LYS A 163 -13.85 -9.55 1.50
CA LYS A 163 -14.71 -9.06 2.58
C LYS A 163 -14.38 -7.65 3.05
N LYS A 164 -13.10 -7.24 2.97
CA LYS A 164 -12.63 -5.95 3.49
C LYS A 164 -12.63 -4.83 2.44
N PHE A 165 -12.63 -5.18 1.15
CA PHE A 165 -12.57 -4.24 0.02
C PHE A 165 -13.69 -4.49 -1.01
N PRO A 166 -14.99 -4.46 -0.65
CA PRO A 166 -16.06 -4.62 -1.63
C PRO A 166 -16.26 -3.37 -2.53
N ALA A 167 -15.93 -2.17 -2.04
CA ALA A 167 -16.03 -0.87 -2.74
C ALA A 167 -15.19 0.20 -2.00
N GLY A 168 -13.97 -0.16 -1.59
CA GLY A 168 -13.17 0.57 -0.63
C GLY A 168 -12.89 -0.22 0.65
N PHE A 169 -11.75 0.05 1.27
CA PHE A 169 -11.46 -0.42 2.62
C PHE A 169 -12.41 0.23 3.62
N ARG A 170 -13.13 -0.57 4.41
CA ARG A 170 -13.88 -0.08 5.58
C ARG A 170 -13.68 -1.02 6.77
N ASP A 171 -13.11 -0.49 7.86
CA ASP A 171 -12.99 -1.19 9.13
C ASP A 171 -13.24 -0.22 10.28
N TYR A 172 -14.51 0.08 10.53
CA TYR A 172 -14.96 1.03 11.56
C TYR A 172 -14.35 0.76 12.94
N LYS A 173 -14.06 -0.51 13.27
CA LYS A 173 -13.42 -0.87 14.55
C LYS A 173 -11.96 -0.48 14.59
N LEU A 174 -11.25 -0.61 13.46
CA LEU A 174 -9.86 -0.14 13.35
C LEU A 174 -9.81 1.39 13.35
N GLU A 175 -10.71 2.03 12.61
CA GLU A 175 -10.84 3.49 12.57
C GLU A 175 -11.14 4.06 13.96
N ASP A 176 -12.15 3.55 14.67
CA ASP A 176 -12.51 3.96 16.03
C ASP A 176 -11.33 3.82 17.01
N LYS A 177 -10.64 2.67 16.98
CA LYS A 177 -9.44 2.47 17.81
C LYS A 177 -8.32 3.45 17.45
N THR A 178 -8.16 3.74 16.17
CA THR A 178 -7.12 4.67 15.70
C THR A 178 -7.45 6.09 16.14
N ILE A 179 -8.71 6.52 16.04
CA ILE A 179 -9.14 7.82 16.54
C ILE A 179 -8.88 7.89 18.06
N LYS A 180 -9.44 6.95 18.81
CA LYS A 180 -9.41 6.94 20.28
C LYS A 180 -8.00 6.79 20.88
N PHE A 181 -7.21 5.86 20.35
CA PHE A 181 -5.92 5.49 20.95
C PHE A 181 -4.73 6.11 20.23
N TRP A 182 -4.92 6.75 19.07
CA TRP A 182 -3.86 7.48 18.38
C TRP A 182 -4.17 8.97 18.30
N ALA A 183 -5.28 9.33 17.64
CA ALA A 183 -5.57 10.71 17.30
C ALA A 183 -5.88 11.56 18.54
N ASP A 184 -6.72 11.05 19.44
CA ASP A 184 -7.14 11.73 20.67
C ASP A 184 -6.02 11.79 21.72
N ARG A 185 -5.06 10.84 21.64
CA ARG A 185 -3.82 10.86 22.43
C ARG A 185 -2.77 11.81 21.89
N ASN A 186 -3.08 12.58 20.84
CA ASN A 186 -2.18 13.53 20.18
C ASN A 186 -0.85 12.88 19.73
N LEU A 187 -0.90 11.60 19.34
CA LEU A 187 0.24 10.91 18.73
C LEU A 187 0.50 11.44 17.31
N PRO A 188 1.68 11.20 16.72
CA PRO A 188 2.08 11.78 15.44
C PRO A 188 1.05 11.56 14.33
N LYS A 189 0.76 12.63 13.57
CA LYS A 189 -0.12 12.64 12.40
C LYS A 189 0.62 13.28 11.24
N SER A 190 0.42 12.75 10.04
CA SER A 190 0.94 13.32 8.80
C SER A 190 -0.23 13.53 7.83
N ASN A 191 -0.41 14.78 7.39
CA ASN A 191 -1.38 15.08 6.35
C ASN A 191 -0.71 14.92 5.00
N ILE A 192 -1.42 14.29 4.07
CA ILE A 192 -1.06 14.30 2.66
C ILE A 192 -2.17 14.99 1.87
N SER A 193 -1.80 15.93 1.01
CA SER A 193 -2.71 16.32 -0.07
C SER A 193 -2.82 15.13 -1.02
N LEU A 194 -4.00 14.91 -1.60
CA LEU A 194 -4.16 13.95 -2.70
C LEU A 194 -3.19 14.29 -3.86
N ASP A 195 -2.84 15.57 -4.02
CA ASP A 195 -1.83 16.06 -4.99
C ASP A 195 -0.38 15.84 -4.57
N ALA A 196 -0.10 15.59 -3.28
CA ALA A 196 1.27 15.57 -2.73
C ALA A 196 1.95 14.20 -2.87
N ASN A 197 1.21 13.17 -3.30
CA ASN A 197 1.80 11.87 -3.60
C ASN A 197 2.42 11.81 -5.00
N ASN A 198 2.46 12.90 -5.77
CA ASN A 198 2.97 12.91 -7.13
C ASN A 198 4.50 12.89 -7.23
N VAL A 199 5.09 11.70 -7.41
CA VAL A 199 6.38 11.61 -8.09
C VAL A 199 6.12 11.92 -9.57
N LYS A 200 6.52 13.12 -10.04
CA LYS A 200 6.57 13.42 -11.47
C LYS A 200 7.70 12.58 -12.10
N LEU A 201 7.36 11.38 -12.56
CA LEU A 201 8.28 10.52 -13.29
C LEU A 201 8.34 11.02 -14.73
N SER A 202 9.35 11.82 -15.07
CA SER A 202 9.57 12.23 -16.46
C SER A 202 9.64 11.02 -17.40
N VAL A 203 9.30 11.21 -18.67
CA VAL A 203 9.47 10.20 -19.73
C VAL A 203 10.90 9.67 -19.77
N GLU A 204 11.90 10.55 -19.55
CA GLU A 204 13.30 10.17 -19.47
C GLU A 204 13.56 9.24 -18.27
N SER A 205 13.01 9.56 -17.10
CA SER A 205 13.10 8.71 -15.90
C SER A 205 12.45 7.35 -16.14
N LEU A 206 11.25 7.30 -16.74
CA LEU A 206 10.54 6.06 -17.05
C LEU A 206 11.33 5.18 -18.02
N SER A 207 11.91 5.77 -19.08
CA SER A 207 12.71 5.05 -20.08
C SER A 207 13.97 4.38 -19.52
N LYS A 208 14.49 4.89 -18.40
CA LYS A 208 15.68 4.36 -17.71
C LYS A 208 15.33 3.23 -16.74
N ILE A 209 14.06 3.03 -16.41
CA ILE A 209 13.63 1.96 -15.51
C ILE A 209 13.83 0.62 -16.21
N LYS A 210 14.63 -0.25 -15.59
CA LYS A 210 14.83 -1.63 -16.06
C LYS A 210 14.29 -2.59 -15.00
N PHE A 211 13.22 -3.29 -15.35
CA PHE A 211 12.72 -4.40 -14.55
C PHE A 211 13.37 -5.71 -14.97
N ASP A 212 13.47 -6.65 -14.04
CA ASP A 212 13.89 -8.01 -14.34
C ASP A 212 12.90 -8.67 -15.33
N SER A 213 13.42 -9.30 -16.39
CA SER A 213 12.59 -9.84 -17.47
C SER A 213 11.72 -11.02 -17.01
N LYS A 214 12.17 -11.83 -16.04
CA LYS A 214 11.35 -12.91 -15.47
C LYS A 214 10.20 -12.32 -14.65
N PHE A 215 10.46 -11.22 -13.94
CA PHE A 215 9.41 -10.52 -13.22
C PHE A 215 8.37 -9.92 -14.18
N ILE A 216 8.77 -9.28 -15.28
CA ILE A 216 7.83 -8.74 -16.28
C ILE A 216 6.98 -9.85 -16.91
N SER A 217 7.60 -10.96 -17.35
CA SER A 217 6.86 -12.10 -17.88
C SER A 217 5.83 -12.66 -16.89
N LYS A 218 6.15 -12.62 -15.59
CA LYS A 218 5.22 -13.00 -14.53
C LYS A 218 4.03 -12.04 -14.44
N ILE A 219 4.27 -10.73 -14.53
CA ILE A 219 3.22 -9.69 -14.52
C ILE A 219 2.27 -9.87 -15.72
N GLU A 220 2.80 -10.08 -16.92
CA GLU A 220 2.01 -10.34 -18.12
C GLU A 220 1.10 -11.57 -17.96
N HIS A 221 1.65 -12.68 -17.42
CA HIS A 221 0.85 -13.87 -17.15
C HIS A 221 -0.29 -13.63 -16.14
N LEU A 222 -0.03 -12.81 -15.11
CA LEU A 222 -1.07 -12.41 -14.15
C LEU A 222 -2.15 -11.56 -14.81
N GLU A 223 -1.78 -10.70 -15.76
CA GLU A 223 -2.69 -9.78 -16.44
C GLU A 223 -3.65 -10.58 -17.33
N GLU A 224 -3.12 -11.49 -18.15
CA GLU A 224 -3.95 -12.40 -18.95
C GLU A 224 -4.92 -13.20 -18.09
N LYS A 225 -4.46 -13.72 -16.95
CA LYS A 225 -5.29 -14.48 -16.03
C LYS A 225 -6.38 -13.61 -15.41
N SER A 226 -6.06 -12.37 -15.04
CA SER A 226 -7.01 -11.38 -14.55
C SER A 226 -8.10 -11.06 -15.59
N SER A 227 -7.70 -10.74 -16.83
CA SER A 227 -8.63 -10.45 -17.93
C SER A 227 -9.56 -11.63 -18.22
N LYS A 228 -9.05 -12.88 -18.19
CA LYS A 228 -9.86 -14.09 -18.38
C LYS A 228 -10.89 -14.28 -17.28
N ILE A 229 -10.58 -13.92 -16.03
CA ILE A 229 -11.54 -14.02 -14.91
C ILE A 229 -12.60 -12.93 -15.04
N ASN A 230 -12.23 -11.70 -15.39
CA ASN A 230 -13.17 -10.59 -15.52
C ASN A 230 -14.15 -10.80 -16.69
N LYS A 231 -13.68 -11.33 -17.83
CA LYS A 231 -14.56 -11.71 -18.96
C LYS A 231 -15.59 -12.80 -18.64
N LYS A 232 -15.35 -13.65 -17.63
CA LYS A 232 -16.29 -14.70 -17.19
C LYS A 232 -17.37 -14.19 -16.23
N LYS A 233 -17.21 -12.98 -15.69
CA LYS A 233 -18.18 -12.35 -14.78
C LYS A 233 -19.23 -11.50 -15.53
N LEU A 234 -18.91 -11.09 -16.77
CA LEU A 234 -19.79 -10.41 -17.72
C LEU A 234 -20.61 -11.43 -18.51
#